data_AF-A0A968L3M0-F1
#
_entry.id   AF-A0A968L3M0-F1
#
_cell.length_a   1.000
_cell.length_b   1.000
_cell.length_c   1.000
_cell.angle_alpha   90.00
_cell.angle_beta   90.00
_cell.angle_gamma   90.00
#
_symmetry.space_group_name_H-M   'P 1'
#
loop_
_entity.id
_entity.type
_entity.pdbx_description
1 polymer ?
#
loop_
_entity_poly.entity_id
_entity_poly.type
_entity_poly.pdbx_seq_one_letter_code
_entity_poly.pdbx_strand_id
1 'polypeptide(L)'
;MSWPAGDNDEVIAAVEPGGKRKAWDKHSPDGRKLWYRVFCVDKRDGAYKVIGSSNAKGIEVPERPDPTPPPDPIGLALEADLTAEGKVELGWSACNVDGFVYYKLVRANHDNPSYFPWTDGTTLLAAIGEVNSVGWLDKPAAGQTVYYRVQCLGYYGDSKVLLGQSDVVAVTIP
;
A
#
# COMPACT_ATOMS: atom_id res chain seq x y z
N MET A 1 29.32 25.19 10.06
CA MET A 1 30.24 24.03 10.03
C MET A 1 30.22 23.41 11.42
N SER A 2 29.44 22.35 11.55
CA SER A 2 29.88 20.94 11.53
C SER A 2 30.31 20.52 12.93
N TRP A 3 29.29 20.16 13.70
CA TRP A 3 29.47 19.28 14.85
C TRP A 3 30.31 18.09 14.39
N PRO A 4 31.33 17.63 15.16
CA PRO A 4 32.25 16.61 14.69
C PRO A 4 31.55 15.26 14.78
N ALA A 5 30.70 14.99 13.82
CA ALA A 5 30.66 13.65 13.31
C ALA A 5 32.06 13.40 12.69
N GLY A 6 32.79 12.38 13.14
CA GLY A 6 33.80 11.82 12.25
C GLY A 6 33.13 11.38 10.94
N ASP A 7 33.89 11.03 9.91
CA ASP A 7 33.34 10.70 8.59
C ASP A 7 32.27 9.58 8.59
N ASN A 8 32.10 8.87 9.72
CA ASN A 8 31.14 7.78 9.92
C ASN A 8 30.14 8.01 11.08
N ASP A 9 30.02 9.23 11.60
CA ASP A 9 29.12 9.56 12.71
C ASP A 9 27.92 10.38 12.23
N GLU A 10 26.80 10.31 12.94
CA GLU A 10 25.61 11.13 12.69
C GLU A 10 25.02 11.67 14.01
N VAL A 11 24.50 12.90 13.98
CA VAL A 11 23.71 13.44 15.10
C VAL A 11 22.26 13.02 14.93
N ILE A 12 21.87 11.95 15.63
CA ILE A 12 20.50 11.42 15.56
C ILE A 12 19.50 12.18 16.45
N ALA A 13 19.97 12.96 17.43
CA ALA A 13 19.12 13.72 18.33
C ALA A 13 19.87 14.84 19.07
N ALA A 14 19.17 15.93 19.35
CA ALA A 14 19.57 16.96 20.32
C ALA A 14 18.51 17.04 21.42
N VAL A 15 18.94 16.98 22.68
CA VAL A 15 18.05 17.06 23.85
C VAL A 15 18.23 18.42 24.50
N GLU A 16 17.14 19.18 24.61
CA GLU A 16 17.18 20.54 25.18
C GLU A 16 17.45 20.52 26.70
N PRO A 17 17.99 21.64 27.25
CA PRO A 17 18.08 21.84 28.68
C PRO A 17 16.71 21.69 29.35
N GLY A 18 16.62 20.90 30.42
CA GLY A 18 15.34 20.63 31.10
C GLY A 18 15.18 19.23 31.70
N GLY A 19 16.27 18.51 31.93
CA GLY A 19 16.26 17.23 32.66
C GLY A 19 15.88 15.99 31.83
N LYS A 20 15.62 16.14 30.53
CA LYS A 20 15.47 14.99 29.63
C LYS A 20 16.83 14.30 29.44
N ARG A 21 16.89 12.99 29.70
CA ARG A 21 18.11 12.15 29.59
C ARG A 21 17.95 11.00 28.59
N LYS A 22 16.99 11.12 27.67
CA LYS A 22 16.62 10.06 26.71
C LYS A 22 16.39 10.68 25.34
N ALA A 23 16.79 9.95 24.31
CA ALA A 23 16.52 10.21 22.91
C ALA A 23 16.27 8.88 22.19
N TRP A 24 15.59 8.94 21.05
CA TRP A 24 15.30 7.78 20.21
C TRP A 24 16.00 7.93 18.87
N ASP A 25 16.78 6.92 18.51
CA ASP A 25 17.21 6.72 17.13
C ASP A 25 16.04 6.11 16.34
N LYS A 26 15.46 6.87 15.42
CA LYS A 26 14.30 6.41 14.63
C LYS A 26 14.71 5.80 13.29
N HIS A 27 15.98 5.91 12.93
CA HIS A 27 16.50 5.55 11.61
C HIS A 27 17.64 4.53 11.71
N SER A 28 17.81 3.89 12.87
CA SER A 28 18.76 2.83 13.08
C SER A 28 18.53 1.70 12.08
N PRO A 29 19.52 1.33 11.24
CA PRO A 29 19.38 0.18 10.37
C PRO A 29 19.24 -1.11 11.17
N ASP A 30 18.21 -1.89 10.84
CA ASP A 30 17.90 -3.18 11.45
C ASP A 30 19.06 -4.18 11.20
N GLY A 31 19.22 -5.14 12.12
CA GLY A 31 20.21 -6.24 11.98
C GLY A 31 21.68 -5.82 12.08
N ARG A 32 21.97 -4.61 12.56
CA ARG A 32 23.34 -4.09 12.66
C ARG A 32 23.71 -3.72 14.08
N LYS A 33 24.98 -3.89 14.41
CA LYS A 33 25.57 -3.29 15.60
C LYS A 33 25.84 -1.81 15.35
N LEU A 34 25.20 -0.94 16.13
CA LEU A 34 25.41 0.50 16.11
C LEU A 34 26.12 0.98 17.37
N TRP A 35 26.92 2.04 17.25
CA TRP A 35 27.70 2.59 18.35
C TRP A 35 27.18 3.98 18.73
N TYR A 36 26.74 4.13 19.98
CA TYR A 36 26.18 5.38 20.47
C TYR A 36 27.06 6.02 21.53
N ARG A 37 27.18 7.34 21.48
CA ARG A 37 27.78 8.16 22.53
C ARG A 37 26.99 9.46 22.70
N VAL A 38 27.01 9.99 23.91
CA VAL A 38 26.34 11.26 24.25
C VAL A 38 27.40 12.31 24.52
N PHE A 39 27.19 13.51 23.98
CA PHE A 39 28.02 14.67 24.27
C PHE A 39 27.25 15.68 25.10
N CYS A 40 27.90 16.19 26.14
CA CYS A 40 27.46 17.38 26.82
C CYS A 40 28.06 18.59 26.10
N VAL A 41 27.22 19.53 25.70
CA VAL A 41 27.62 20.74 24.99
C VAL A 41 27.19 21.98 25.75
N ASP A 42 28.04 23.00 25.71
CA ASP A 42 27.76 24.34 26.19
C ASP A 42 27.57 25.27 25.00
N LYS A 43 26.56 26.14 25.04
CA LYS A 43 26.27 27.09 23.96
C LYS A 43 26.73 28.48 24.38
N ARG A 44 27.74 29.02 23.70
CA ARG A 44 28.26 30.38 23.92
C ARG A 44 28.41 31.09 22.60
N ASP A 45 28.04 32.37 22.55
CA ASP A 45 28.21 33.26 21.39
C ASP A 45 27.70 32.64 20.07
N GLY A 46 26.57 31.94 20.13
CA GLY A 46 25.94 31.29 18.98
C GLY A 46 26.59 29.96 18.52
N ALA A 47 27.66 29.51 19.17
CA ALA A 47 28.34 28.25 18.86
C ALA A 47 28.16 27.20 19.97
N TYR A 48 28.21 25.92 19.60
CA TYR A 48 28.22 24.80 20.55
C TYR A 48 29.65 24.31 20.77
N LYS A 49 30.06 24.19 22.03
CA LYS A 49 31.33 23.60 22.44
C LYS A 49 31.08 22.33 23.23
N VAL A 50 31.73 21.23 22.86
CA VAL A 50 31.71 19.99 23.64
C VAL A 50 32.47 20.21 24.95
N ILE A 51 31.83 19.92 26.07
CA ILE A 51 32.38 20.04 27.43
C ILE A 51 32.45 18.68 28.16
N GLY A 52 31.90 17.62 27.57
CA GLY A 52 32.04 16.26 28.06
C GLY A 52 31.47 15.25 27.07
N SER A 53 31.87 13.98 27.21
CA SER A 53 31.35 12.88 26.41
C SER A 53 31.24 11.59 27.22
N SER A 54 30.32 10.72 26.85
CA SER A 54 30.30 9.33 27.34
C SER A 54 31.30 8.47 26.58
N ASN A 55 31.53 7.25 27.10
CA ASN A 55 32.08 6.17 26.28
C ASN A 55 31.11 5.80 25.15
N ALA A 56 31.63 5.23 24.07
CA ALA A 56 30.80 4.62 23.04
C ALA A 56 30.25 3.28 23.54
N LYS A 57 28.97 3.03 23.28
CA LYS A 57 28.30 1.76 23.60
C LYS A 57 27.74 1.15 22.33
N GLY A 58 28.18 -0.08 22.04
CA GLY A 58 27.62 -0.91 20.98
C GLY A 58 26.26 -1.48 21.39
N ILE A 59 25.27 -1.37 20.51
CA ILE A 59 23.94 -1.94 20.66
C ILE A 59 23.68 -2.78 19.41
N GLU A 60 23.33 -4.05 19.60
CA GLU A 60 22.82 -4.89 18.51
C GLU A 60 21.37 -4.47 18.23
N VAL A 61 21.12 -3.92 17.04
CA VAL A 61 19.76 -3.64 16.59
C VAL A 61 19.18 -4.95 16.07
N PRO A 62 18.07 -5.45 16.64
CA PRO A 62 17.46 -6.68 16.15
C PRO A 62 17.03 -6.51 14.69
N GLU A 63 17.07 -7.60 13.92
CA GLU A 63 16.36 -7.62 12.63
C GLU A 63 14.86 -7.50 12.90
N ARG A 64 14.19 -6.64 12.13
CA ARG A 64 12.74 -6.61 12.11
C ARG A 64 12.28 -7.87 11.37
N PRO A 65 11.24 -8.57 11.86
CA PRO A 65 10.66 -9.66 11.09
C PRO A 65 10.23 -9.14 9.72
N ASP A 66 10.42 -9.97 8.70
CA ASP A 66 9.90 -9.68 7.38
C ASP A 66 8.39 -9.44 7.45
N PRO A 67 7.85 -8.49 6.64
CA PRO A 67 6.42 -8.33 6.55
C PRO A 67 5.78 -9.63 6.06
N THR A 68 4.72 -10.07 6.74
CA THR A 68 3.92 -11.19 6.25
C THR A 68 3.41 -10.85 4.85
N PRO A 69 3.54 -11.75 3.85
CA PRO A 69 2.98 -11.50 2.53
C PRO A 69 1.45 -11.38 2.63
N PRO A 70 0.80 -10.60 1.75
CA PRO A 70 -0.65 -10.55 1.71
C PRO A 70 -1.23 -11.92 1.35
N PRO A 71 -2.43 -12.27 1.86
CA PRO A 71 -3.10 -13.51 1.49
C PRO A 71 -3.47 -13.53 0.01
N ASP A 72 -3.66 -14.74 -0.54
CA ASP A 72 -4.15 -14.90 -1.91
C ASP A 72 -5.55 -14.27 -2.08
N PRO A 73 -5.85 -13.66 -3.24
CA PRO A 73 -7.16 -13.07 -3.50
C PRO A 73 -8.28 -14.13 -3.47
N ILE A 74 -9.42 -13.79 -2.88
CA ILE A 74 -10.61 -14.65 -2.91
C ILE A 74 -11.29 -14.65 -4.30
N GLY A 75 -12.03 -15.70 -4.61
CA GLY A 75 -12.91 -15.73 -5.77
C GLY A 75 -14.21 -14.95 -5.53
N LEU A 76 -14.63 -14.16 -6.50
CA LEU A 76 -15.95 -13.52 -6.54
C LEU A 76 -16.83 -14.20 -7.60
N ALA A 77 -18.10 -14.44 -7.30
CA ALA A 77 -19.07 -14.83 -8.31
C ALA A 77 -19.45 -13.57 -9.11
N LEU A 78 -19.33 -13.62 -10.45
CA LEU A 78 -19.78 -12.57 -11.36
C LEU A 78 -20.79 -13.19 -12.33
N GLU A 79 -21.94 -12.53 -12.46
CA GLU A 79 -23.01 -12.87 -13.38
C GLU A 79 -23.24 -11.68 -14.33
N ALA A 80 -23.58 -11.99 -15.58
CA ALA A 80 -23.85 -10.99 -16.60
C ALA A 80 -25.04 -11.41 -17.46
N ASP A 81 -26.05 -10.55 -17.54
CA ASP A 81 -27.26 -10.78 -18.33
C ASP A 81 -27.40 -9.71 -19.41
N LEU A 82 -27.62 -10.14 -20.64
CA LEU A 82 -27.91 -9.25 -21.76
C LEU A 82 -29.42 -8.92 -21.75
N THR A 83 -29.75 -7.64 -21.59
CA THR A 83 -31.13 -7.18 -21.65
C THR A 83 -31.63 -7.10 -23.10
N ALA A 84 -32.95 -7.11 -23.28
CA ALA A 84 -33.59 -6.94 -24.60
C ALA A 84 -33.23 -5.61 -25.30
N GLU A 85 -32.68 -4.64 -24.56
CA GLU A 85 -32.27 -3.32 -25.06
C GLU A 85 -30.78 -3.28 -25.43
N GLY A 86 -30.07 -4.42 -25.42
CA GLY A 86 -28.64 -4.50 -25.73
C GLY A 86 -27.73 -3.97 -24.62
N LYS A 87 -28.23 -3.87 -23.37
CA LYS A 87 -27.45 -3.48 -22.20
C LYS A 87 -26.99 -4.72 -21.45
N VAL A 88 -25.90 -4.63 -20.71
CA VAL A 88 -25.41 -5.74 -19.87
C VAL A 88 -25.63 -5.39 -18.42
N GLU A 89 -26.50 -6.14 -17.75
CA GLU A 89 -26.70 -6.09 -16.32
C GLU A 89 -25.69 -7.03 -15.64
N LEU A 90 -24.88 -6.48 -14.75
CA LEU A 90 -23.80 -7.19 -14.05
C LEU A 90 -24.16 -7.28 -12.57
N GLY A 91 -23.99 -8.47 -11.99
CA GLY A 91 -24.12 -8.71 -10.56
C GLY A 91 -22.93 -9.50 -10.02
N TRP A 92 -22.51 -9.25 -8.79
CA TRP A 92 -21.42 -10.04 -8.19
C TRP A 92 -21.59 -10.30 -6.69
N SER A 93 -20.80 -11.23 -6.15
CA SER A 93 -20.77 -11.48 -4.70
C SER A 93 -20.01 -10.40 -3.94
N ALA A 94 -20.45 -10.06 -2.73
CA ALA A 94 -19.74 -9.12 -1.86
C ALA A 94 -18.34 -9.64 -1.44
N CYS A 95 -17.34 -8.76 -1.44
CA CYS A 95 -15.99 -9.00 -0.98
C CYS A 95 -15.89 -8.79 0.53
N ASN A 96 -16.25 -9.81 1.30
CA ASN A 96 -16.19 -9.82 2.76
C ASN A 96 -14.77 -10.11 3.26
N VAL A 97 -13.82 -9.29 2.84
CA VAL A 97 -12.41 -9.37 3.25
C VAL A 97 -12.02 -8.10 3.97
N ASP A 98 -11.34 -8.24 5.11
CA ASP A 98 -10.81 -7.10 5.87
C ASP A 98 -9.89 -6.24 5.00
N GLY A 99 -9.99 -4.93 5.18
CA GLY A 99 -9.21 -3.97 4.42
C GLY A 99 -9.80 -3.60 3.05
N PHE A 100 -11.00 -4.08 2.70
CA PHE A 100 -11.75 -3.63 1.52
C PHE A 100 -11.81 -2.11 1.42
N VAL A 101 -11.61 -1.57 0.21
CA VAL A 101 -11.78 -0.14 -0.07
C VAL A 101 -12.67 0.09 -1.28
N TYR A 102 -12.51 -0.69 -2.36
CA TYR A 102 -13.37 -0.56 -3.54
C TYR A 102 -13.39 -1.80 -4.42
N TYR A 103 -14.50 -1.95 -5.15
CA TYR A 103 -14.51 -2.70 -6.39
C TYR A 103 -13.99 -1.86 -7.55
N LYS A 104 -13.29 -2.50 -8.48
CA LYS A 104 -13.01 -2.01 -9.81
C LYS A 104 -13.70 -2.95 -10.79
N LEU A 105 -14.71 -2.42 -11.45
CA LEU A 105 -15.41 -3.14 -12.50
C LEU A 105 -14.78 -2.75 -13.84
N VAL A 106 -14.28 -3.75 -14.56
CA VAL A 106 -13.55 -3.54 -15.81
C VAL A 106 -14.18 -4.31 -16.97
N ARG A 107 -13.99 -3.76 -18.17
CA ARG A 107 -14.41 -4.37 -19.44
C ARG A 107 -13.29 -4.31 -20.46
N ALA A 108 -13.16 -5.31 -21.33
CA ALA A 108 -12.26 -5.26 -22.48
C ALA A 108 -12.83 -5.99 -23.70
N ASN A 109 -12.11 -5.91 -24.83
CA ASN A 109 -12.34 -6.69 -26.05
C ASN A 109 -11.40 -7.92 -26.16
N HIS A 110 -10.77 -8.31 -25.06
CA HIS A 110 -9.91 -9.49 -24.92
C HIS A 110 -10.26 -10.24 -23.63
N ASP A 111 -9.87 -11.50 -23.54
CA ASP A 111 -10.28 -12.47 -22.52
C ASP A 111 -9.63 -12.30 -21.13
N ASN A 112 -8.86 -11.24 -20.91
CA ASN A 112 -8.16 -11.01 -19.65
C ASN A 112 -8.21 -9.55 -19.16
N PRO A 113 -9.40 -8.94 -19.02
CA PRO A 113 -9.52 -7.59 -18.49
C PRO A 113 -9.05 -7.53 -17.03
N SER A 114 -8.20 -6.56 -16.71
CA SER A 114 -7.66 -6.40 -15.35
C SER A 114 -7.30 -4.95 -15.06
N TYR A 115 -7.60 -4.51 -13.83
CA TYR A 115 -7.19 -3.23 -13.27
C TYR A 115 -5.89 -3.34 -12.45
N PHE A 116 -5.70 -4.46 -11.75
CA PHE A 116 -4.57 -4.68 -10.86
C PHE A 116 -4.02 -6.11 -10.99
N PRO A 117 -2.93 -6.31 -11.77
CA PRO A 117 -2.25 -5.30 -12.59
C PRO A 117 -3.13 -4.85 -13.78
N TRP A 118 -2.85 -3.67 -14.32
CA TRP A 118 -3.54 -3.18 -15.50
C TRP A 118 -3.17 -3.99 -16.73
N THR A 119 -4.16 -4.35 -17.54
CA THR A 119 -3.96 -4.98 -18.86
C THR A 119 -4.37 -4.04 -19.98
N ASP A 120 -3.55 -3.93 -21.02
CA ASP A 120 -3.84 -3.07 -22.17
C ASP A 120 -5.14 -3.46 -22.87
N GLY A 121 -5.92 -2.47 -23.30
CA GLY A 121 -7.25 -2.69 -23.88
C GLY A 121 -8.37 -2.81 -22.84
N THR A 122 -8.05 -2.77 -21.54
CA THR A 122 -9.04 -2.70 -20.47
C THR A 122 -9.64 -1.29 -20.33
N THR A 123 -10.92 -1.22 -20.02
CA THR A 123 -11.66 -0.01 -19.69
C THR A 123 -12.19 -0.13 -18.26
N LEU A 124 -11.97 0.89 -17.43
CA LEU A 124 -12.59 0.98 -16.10
C LEU A 124 -14.02 1.52 -16.24
N LEU A 125 -15.00 0.71 -15.87
CA LEU A 125 -16.41 1.10 -15.89
C LEU A 125 -16.82 1.84 -14.61
N ALA A 126 -16.40 1.31 -13.46
CA ALA A 126 -16.80 1.85 -12.17
C ALA A 126 -15.75 1.62 -11.08
N ALA A 127 -15.73 2.52 -10.11
CA ALA A 127 -15.05 2.36 -8.84
C ALA A 127 -16.09 2.51 -7.72
N ILE A 128 -16.34 1.43 -6.98
CA ILE A 128 -17.47 1.34 -6.04
C ILE A 128 -16.91 1.11 -4.64
N GLY A 129 -17.07 2.08 -3.74
CA GLY A 129 -16.52 2.01 -2.38
C GLY A 129 -17.43 1.33 -1.35
N GLU A 130 -18.66 0.97 -1.74
CA GLU A 130 -19.64 0.34 -0.85
C GLU A 130 -19.63 -1.18 -1.08
N VAL A 131 -19.26 -1.96 -0.05
CA VAL A 131 -19.06 -3.42 -0.15
C VAL A 131 -20.31 -4.17 -0.62
N ASN A 132 -21.50 -3.67 -0.27
CA ASN A 132 -22.79 -4.28 -0.62
C ASN A 132 -23.42 -3.70 -1.90
N SER A 133 -22.77 -2.74 -2.56
CA SER A 133 -23.22 -2.23 -3.85
C SER A 133 -22.68 -3.14 -4.96
N VAL A 134 -23.42 -4.20 -5.24
CA VAL A 134 -22.96 -5.34 -6.05
C VAL A 134 -23.68 -5.49 -7.40
N GLY A 135 -23.94 -4.37 -8.06
CA GLY A 135 -24.59 -4.37 -9.37
C GLY A 135 -24.16 -3.19 -10.25
N TRP A 136 -24.17 -3.39 -11.56
CA TRP A 136 -23.86 -2.35 -12.53
C TRP A 136 -24.57 -2.59 -13.87
N LEU A 137 -25.01 -1.52 -14.52
CA LEU A 137 -25.61 -1.58 -15.85
C LEU A 137 -24.67 -0.92 -16.87
N ASP A 138 -24.09 -1.72 -17.75
CA ASP A 138 -23.22 -1.27 -18.83
C ASP A 138 -23.98 -1.18 -20.17
N LYS A 139 -23.50 -0.31 -21.06
CA LYS A 139 -24.10 -0.05 -22.40
C LYS A 139 -23.00 -0.16 -23.48
N PRO A 140 -22.46 -1.36 -23.72
CA PRO A 140 -21.47 -1.56 -24.78
C PRO A 140 -22.10 -1.32 -26.17
N ALA A 141 -21.26 -1.05 -27.17
CA ALA A 141 -21.75 -0.98 -28.55
C ALA A 141 -22.14 -2.37 -29.07
N ALA A 142 -23.11 -2.42 -29.99
CA ALA A 142 -23.59 -3.62 -30.65
C ALA A 142 -22.54 -4.31 -31.52
N GLY A 143 -22.75 -5.59 -31.84
CA GLY A 143 -21.94 -6.36 -32.79
C GLY A 143 -20.53 -6.75 -32.32
N GLN A 144 -20.28 -6.83 -31.01
CA GLN A 144 -18.98 -7.22 -30.44
C GLN A 144 -19.14 -8.17 -29.26
N THR A 145 -18.08 -8.92 -28.94
CA THR A 145 -17.97 -9.62 -27.66
C THR A 145 -17.15 -8.79 -26.70
N VAL A 146 -17.70 -8.56 -25.52
CA VAL A 146 -17.05 -7.84 -24.41
C VAL A 146 -16.80 -8.79 -23.25
N TYR A 147 -15.69 -8.56 -22.56
CA TYR A 147 -15.25 -9.38 -21.43
C TYR A 147 -15.26 -8.53 -20.17
N TYR A 148 -15.86 -9.02 -19.10
CA TYR A 148 -16.01 -8.33 -17.82
C TYR A 148 -15.23 -9.05 -16.72
N ARG A 149 -14.69 -8.26 -15.78
CA ARG A 149 -14.14 -8.77 -14.51
C ARG A 149 -14.43 -7.77 -13.39
N VAL A 150 -14.72 -8.28 -12.20
CA VAL A 150 -14.75 -7.49 -10.96
C VAL A 150 -13.48 -7.78 -10.18
N GLN A 151 -12.77 -6.74 -9.75
CA GLN A 151 -11.67 -6.85 -8.81
C GLN A 151 -11.99 -6.10 -7.53
N CYS A 152 -11.83 -6.78 -6.40
CA CYS A 152 -11.93 -6.23 -5.05
C CYS A 152 -10.52 -5.83 -4.59
N LEU A 153 -10.33 -4.54 -4.25
CA LEU A 153 -9.05 -4.02 -3.81
C LEU A 153 -9.16 -3.41 -2.42
N GLY A 154 -8.02 -3.46 -1.73
CA GLY A 154 -7.91 -2.91 -0.40
C GLY A 154 -6.48 -2.76 0.05
N TYR A 155 -6.28 -2.72 1.36
CA TYR A 155 -4.96 -2.63 1.98
C TYR A 155 -4.66 -3.83 2.88
N TYR A 156 -3.43 -4.31 2.80
CA TYR A 156 -2.83 -5.23 3.76
C TYR A 156 -1.56 -4.59 4.32
N GLY A 157 -1.58 -4.21 5.61
CA GLY A 157 -0.62 -3.26 6.15
C GLY A 157 -0.70 -1.93 5.39
N ASP A 158 0.45 -1.40 4.99
CA ASP A 158 0.54 -0.15 4.21
C ASP A 158 0.48 -0.36 2.69
N SER A 159 0.31 -1.60 2.23
CA SER A 159 0.35 -1.96 0.80
C SER A 159 -1.05 -2.14 0.23
N LYS A 160 -1.29 -1.52 -0.93
CA LYS A 160 -2.50 -1.78 -1.72
C LYS A 160 -2.39 -3.16 -2.37
N VAL A 161 -3.43 -3.97 -2.24
CA VAL A 161 -3.47 -5.36 -2.70
C VAL A 161 -4.78 -5.70 -3.42
N LEU A 162 -4.75 -6.76 -4.22
CA LEU A 162 -5.94 -7.42 -4.73
C LEU A 162 -6.46 -8.36 -3.64
N LEU A 163 -7.63 -8.08 -3.09
CA LEU A 163 -8.25 -8.89 -2.04
C LEU A 163 -9.15 -9.98 -2.63
N GLY A 164 -9.69 -9.76 -3.82
CA GLY A 164 -10.46 -10.76 -4.53
C GLY A 164 -10.70 -10.40 -5.99
N GLN A 165 -11.06 -11.38 -6.80
CA GLN A 165 -11.44 -11.17 -8.19
C GLN A 165 -12.43 -12.23 -8.67
N SER A 166 -13.24 -11.87 -9.65
CA SER A 166 -14.08 -12.84 -10.36
C SER A 166 -13.31 -13.54 -11.47
N ASP A 167 -13.87 -14.66 -11.92
CA ASP A 167 -13.60 -15.16 -13.27
C ASP A 167 -14.06 -14.12 -14.32
N VAL A 168 -13.57 -14.28 -15.55
CA VAL A 168 -13.94 -13.42 -16.66
C VAL A 168 -15.24 -13.92 -17.27
N VAL A 169 -16.20 -13.02 -17.45
CA VAL A 169 -17.47 -13.31 -18.14
C VAL A 169 -17.46 -12.63 -19.50
N ALA A 170 -17.70 -13.41 -20.57
CA ALA A 170 -17.82 -12.91 -21.93
C ALA A 170 -19.31 -12.75 -22.30
N VAL A 171 -19.66 -11.62 -22.91
CA VAL A 171 -21.02 -11.35 -23.40
C VAL A 171 -20.95 -10.87 -24.84
N THR A 172 -21.66 -11.54 -25.75
CA THR A 172 -21.78 -11.13 -27.15
C THR A 172 -23.00 -10.21 -27.30
N ILE A 173 -22.75 -8.98 -27.72
CA ILE A 173 -23.78 -7.97 -27.95
C ILE A 173 -24.28 -8.14 -29.40
N PRO A 174 -25.59 -8.40 -29.61
CA PRO A 174 -26.18 -8.59 -30.93
C PRO A 174 -26.10 -7.35 -31.81
#